data_AF-A0A946Y0P4-F1
#
_entry.id   AF-A0A946Y0P4-F1
#
_cell.length_a   1.000
_cell.length_b   1.000
_cell.length_c   1.000
_cell.angle_alpha   90.00
_cell.angle_beta   90.00
_cell.angle_gamma   90.00
#
_symmetry.space_group_name_H-M   'P 1'
#
loop_
_entity.id
_entity.type
_entity.pdbx_description
1 polymer ?
#
loop_
_entity_poly.entity_id
_entity_poly.type
_entity_poly.pdbx_seq_one_letter_code
_entity_poly.pdbx_strand_id
1 'polypeptide(L)'
;MREKPFRGLRSRLLAIGVAPRTVGRTLLELQDHLDDLQAEAIERGHAPEEALRHARRSIGDIDTIVAAMRERHELRSWHYRFPRVARLALPLAYVALLPVAPLFTGVSYAATIMRWTASLMLAAAVTATMFLLLQLSIVFS
;
A
#
# COMPACT_ATOMS: atom_id res chain seq x y z
N MET A 1 -26.07 0.15 -17.77
CA MET A 1 -25.14 0.15 -16.60
C MET A 1 -24.85 1.59 -16.24
N ARG A 2 -25.17 2.04 -15.02
CA ARG A 2 -24.93 3.42 -14.57
C ARG A 2 -23.42 3.61 -14.38
N GLU A 3 -22.74 4.19 -15.36
CA GLU A 3 -21.31 4.50 -15.22
C GLU A 3 -21.13 5.40 -14.00
N LYS A 4 -20.27 4.97 -13.06
CA LYS A 4 -19.88 5.79 -11.92
C LYS A 4 -19.17 7.02 -12.49
N PRO A 5 -19.67 8.26 -12.27
CA PRO A 5 -19.17 9.48 -12.92
C PRO A 5 -17.65 9.65 -12.82
N PHE A 6 -17.07 9.17 -11.73
CA PHE A 6 -15.64 9.31 -11.41
C PHE A 6 -14.87 7.99 -11.48
N ARG A 7 -15.29 7.05 -12.34
CA ARG A 7 -14.59 5.76 -12.49
C ARG A 7 -13.14 6.02 -12.87
N GLY A 8 -12.20 5.51 -12.07
CA GLY A 8 -10.77 5.63 -12.31
C GLY A 8 -10.14 6.96 -11.88
N LEU A 9 -10.90 7.99 -11.49
CA LEU A 9 -10.34 9.24 -11.00
C LEU A 9 -9.50 9.02 -9.72
N ARG A 10 -10.02 8.20 -8.79
CA ARG A 10 -9.32 7.85 -7.54
C ARG A 10 -7.91 7.30 -7.79
N SER A 11 -7.79 6.29 -8.66
CA SER A 11 -6.50 5.64 -8.95
C SER A 11 -5.54 6.61 -9.62
N ARG A 12 -6.03 7.47 -10.53
CA ARG A 12 -5.21 8.47 -11.21
C ARG A 12 -4.70 9.55 -10.25
N LEU A 13 -5.53 10.04 -9.33
CA LEU A 13 -5.12 11.01 -8.31
C LEU A 13 -4.07 10.43 -7.34
N LEU A 14 -4.24 9.16 -6.94
CA LEU A 14 -3.25 8.47 -6.11
C LEU A 14 -1.93 8.27 -6.85
N ALA A 15 -1.98 7.93 -8.15
CA ALA A 15 -0.79 7.72 -8.97
C ALA A 15 0.06 8.99 -9.15
N ILE A 16 -0.56 10.17 -9.11
CA ILE A 16 0.17 11.46 -9.15
C ILE A 16 0.59 11.95 -7.75
N GLY A 17 0.33 11.18 -6.70
CA GLY A 17 0.82 11.45 -5.34
C GLY A 17 -0.09 12.30 -4.45
N VAL A 18 -1.34 12.54 -4.85
CA VAL A 18 -2.34 13.23 -4.01
C VAL A 18 -2.62 12.40 -2.76
N ALA A 19 -2.70 13.06 -1.60
CA ALA A 19 -2.91 12.39 -0.33
C ALA A 19 -4.26 11.64 -0.30
N PRO A 20 -4.34 10.39 0.23
CA PRO A 20 -5.57 9.60 0.21
C PRO A 20 -6.78 10.29 0.85
N ARG A 21 -6.55 11.05 1.94
CA ARG A 21 -7.59 11.86 2.60
C ARG A 21 -8.12 12.95 1.67
N THR A 22 -7.23 13.64 0.97
CA THR A 22 -7.58 14.65 -0.04
C THR A 22 -8.35 14.03 -1.18
N VAL A 23 -7.90 12.88 -1.72
CA VAL A 23 -8.63 12.16 -2.78
C VAL A 23 -10.05 11.81 -2.35
N GLY A 24 -10.23 11.31 -1.11
CA GLY A 24 -11.55 11.01 -0.57
C GLY A 24 -12.44 12.24 -0.47
N ARG A 25 -11.90 13.35 0.07
CA ARG A 25 -12.60 14.63 0.18
C ARG A 25 -13.00 15.19 -1.19
N THR A 26 -12.07 15.20 -2.15
CA THR A 26 -12.32 15.71 -3.51
C THR A 26 -13.39 14.89 -4.23
N LEU A 27 -13.42 13.56 -4.06
CA LEU A 27 -14.46 12.73 -4.67
C LEU A 27 -15.84 12.99 -4.07
N LEU A 28 -15.92 13.30 -2.77
CA LEU A 28 -17.16 13.72 -2.13
C LEU A 28 -17.61 15.09 -2.67
N GLU A 29 -16.72 16.08 -2.67
CA GLU A 29 -17.03 17.43 -3.18
C GLU A 29 -17.46 17.40 -4.66
N LEU A 30 -16.85 16.55 -5.48
CA LEU A 30 -17.27 16.36 -6.88
C LEU A 30 -18.62 15.67 -7.03
N GLN A 31 -18.95 14.74 -6.12
CA GLN A 31 -20.25 14.07 -6.12
C GLN A 31 -21.35 15.04 -5.68
N ASP A 32 -21.12 15.79 -4.60
CA ASP A 32 -22.05 16.81 -4.12
C ASP A 32 -22.31 17.85 -5.22
N HIS A 33 -21.26 18.33 -5.90
CA HIS A 33 -21.42 19.28 -7.00
C HIS A 33 -22.18 18.68 -8.21
N LEU A 34 -21.99 17.39 -8.49
CA LEU A 34 -22.77 16.72 -9.54
C LEU A 34 -24.26 16.68 -9.19
N ASP A 35 -24.57 16.39 -7.94
CA ASP A 35 -25.94 16.28 -7.44
C ASP A 35 -26.63 17.66 -7.44
N ASP A 36 -25.91 18.72 -7.04
CA ASP A 36 -26.38 20.11 -7.13
C ASP A 36 -26.69 20.51 -8.59
N LEU A 37 -25.78 20.24 -9.53
CA LEU A 37 -25.98 20.54 -10.96
C LEU A 37 -27.14 19.74 -11.56
N GLN A 38 -27.34 18.51 -11.10
CA GLN A 38 -28.46 17.69 -11.53
C GLN A 38 -29.78 18.25 -10.99
N ALA A 39 -29.84 18.63 -9.72
CA ALA A 39 -31.02 19.24 -9.11
C ALA A 39 -31.41 20.54 -9.84
N GLU A 40 -30.45 21.42 -10.11
CA GLU A 40 -30.67 22.67 -10.83
C GLU A 40 -31.20 22.42 -12.25
N ALA A 41 -30.70 21.40 -12.95
CA ALA A 41 -31.21 21.05 -14.28
C ALA A 41 -32.64 20.49 -14.23
N ILE A 42 -32.99 19.72 -13.20
CA ILE A 42 -34.37 19.24 -12.99
C ILE A 42 -35.31 20.42 -12.71
N GLU A 43 -34.90 21.38 -11.88
CA GLU A 43 -35.67 22.59 -11.60
C GLU A 43 -35.91 23.44 -12.86
N ARG A 44 -34.96 23.44 -13.80
CA ARG A 44 -35.09 24.06 -15.12
C ARG A 44 -35.99 23.28 -16.09
N GLY A 45 -36.58 22.16 -15.66
CA GLY A 45 -37.53 21.37 -16.44
C GLY A 45 -36.90 20.25 -17.28
N HIS A 46 -35.61 19.95 -17.10
CA HIS A 46 -35.00 18.80 -17.78
C HIS A 46 -35.49 17.47 -17.19
N ALA A 47 -35.69 16.47 -18.05
CA ALA A 47 -35.94 15.11 -17.59
C ALA A 47 -34.73 14.59 -16.78
N PRO A 48 -34.92 13.72 -15.76
CA PRO A 48 -33.84 13.29 -14.87
C PRO A 48 -32.59 12.73 -15.56
N GLU A 49 -32.76 12.01 -16.67
CA GLU A 49 -31.63 11.50 -17.45
C GLU A 49 -30.89 12.59 -18.23
N GLU A 50 -31.62 13.59 -18.74
CA GLU A 50 -31.02 14.75 -19.40
C GLU A 50 -30.30 15.65 -18.41
N ALA A 51 -30.89 15.85 -17.23
CA ALA A 51 -30.28 16.58 -16.13
C ALA A 51 -28.93 15.96 -15.72
N LEU A 52 -28.87 14.63 -15.57
CA LEU A 52 -27.61 13.95 -15.28
C LEU A 52 -26.59 14.07 -16.43
N ARG A 53 -27.02 13.99 -17.69
CA ARG A 53 -26.14 14.20 -18.85
C ARG A 53 -25.65 15.64 -18.96
N HIS A 54 -26.46 16.60 -18.53
CA HIS A 54 -26.09 18.01 -18.48
C HIS A 54 -25.07 18.24 -17.35
N ALA A 55 -25.37 17.81 -16.13
CA ALA A 55 -24.50 17.92 -14.96
C ALA A 55 -23.10 17.31 -15.21
N ARG A 56 -23.04 16.12 -15.84
CA ARG A 56 -21.76 15.50 -16.22
C ARG A 56 -20.95 16.32 -17.22
N ARG A 57 -21.61 16.97 -18.18
CA ARG A 57 -20.93 17.85 -19.15
C ARG A 57 -20.41 19.11 -18.48
N SER A 58 -21.14 19.63 -17.49
CA SER A 58 -20.76 20.83 -16.73
C SER A 58 -19.58 20.61 -15.78
N ILE A 59 -19.44 19.42 -15.18
CA ILE A 59 -18.26 19.07 -14.37
C ILE A 59 -16.95 19.07 -15.18
N GLY A 60 -17.04 18.77 -16.49
CA GLY A 60 -15.89 18.69 -17.37
C GLY A 60 -15.16 17.35 -17.30
N ASP A 61 -13.99 17.30 -17.94
CA ASP A 61 -13.26 16.07 -18.16
C ASP A 61 -12.34 15.67 -16.98
N ILE A 62 -12.20 14.35 -16.79
CA ILE A 62 -11.34 13.76 -15.75
C ILE A 62 -9.88 14.17 -15.95
N ASP A 63 -9.39 14.31 -17.19
CA ASP A 63 -8.00 14.68 -17.45
C ASP A 63 -7.71 16.10 -16.98
N THR A 64 -8.65 17.02 -17.19
CA THR A 64 -8.57 18.40 -16.70
C THR A 64 -8.51 18.46 -15.19
N ILE A 65 -9.35 17.66 -14.50
CA ILE A 65 -9.34 17.56 -13.03
C ILE A 65 -7.98 17.04 -12.54
N VAL A 66 -7.45 15.99 -13.17
CA VAL A 66 -6.14 15.41 -12.80
C VAL A 66 -5.00 16.40 -13.06
N ALA A 67 -5.04 17.16 -14.16
CA ALA A 67 -4.04 18.18 -14.48
C ALA A 67 -4.06 19.32 -13.45
N ALA A 68 -5.24 19.85 -13.11
CA ALA A 68 -5.38 20.90 -12.11
C ALA A 68 -4.90 20.45 -10.72
N MET A 69 -5.15 19.20 -10.36
CA MET A 69 -4.70 18.62 -9.07
C MET A 69 -3.19 18.37 -9.04
N ARG A 70 -2.55 18.13 -10.19
CA ARG A 70 -1.10 17.88 -10.29
C ARG A 70 -0.27 19.12 -9.96
N GLU A 71 -0.75 20.30 -10.34
CA GLU A 71 -0.05 21.58 -10.13
C GLU A 71 -0.05 22.03 -8.67
N ARG A 72 -1.01 21.56 -7.87
CA ARG A 72 -1.15 21.93 -6.46
C ARG A 72 -0.27 21.07 -5.55
N HIS A 73 0.90 21.60 -5.21
CA HIS A 73 1.86 20.94 -4.33
C HIS A 73 1.33 20.69 -2.90
N GLU A 74 0.39 21.51 -2.39
CA GLU A 74 -0.21 21.33 -1.07
C GLU A 74 -1.06 20.05 -0.95
N LEU A 75 -1.55 19.52 -2.07
CA LEU A 75 -2.41 18.34 -2.09
C LEU A 75 -1.64 17.02 -2.05
N ARG A 76 -0.31 17.09 -2.20
CA ARG A 76 0.56 15.91 -2.23
C ARG A 76 0.78 15.35 -0.83
N SER A 77 0.83 14.03 -0.74
CA SER A 77 1.24 13.35 0.49
C SER A 77 2.69 13.72 0.87
N TRP A 78 3.01 13.66 2.16
CA TRP A 78 4.33 14.03 2.70
C TRP A 78 5.51 13.42 1.92
N HIS A 79 5.41 12.13 1.58
CA HIS A 79 6.47 11.41 0.86
C HIS A 79 6.68 11.93 -0.57
N TYR A 80 5.63 12.44 -1.21
CA TYR A 80 5.69 13.10 -2.51
C TYR A 80 6.08 14.58 -2.41
N ARG A 81 5.86 15.22 -1.24
CA ARG A 81 6.27 16.61 -0.97
C ARG A 81 7.76 16.70 -0.67
N PHE A 82 8.32 15.72 0.04
CA PHE A 82 9.74 15.67 0.42
C PHE A 82 10.40 14.35 -0.01
N PRO A 83 10.62 14.15 -1.32
CA PRO A 83 11.14 12.88 -1.84
C PRO A 83 12.53 12.53 -1.31
N ARG A 84 13.37 13.53 -0.98
CA ARG A 84 14.68 13.33 -0.37
C ARG A 84 14.58 12.76 1.04
N VAL A 85 13.66 13.30 1.84
CA VAL A 85 13.42 12.84 3.22
C VAL A 85 12.79 11.44 3.18
N ALA A 86 11.80 11.23 2.31
CA ALA A 86 11.16 9.92 2.14
C ALA A 86 12.18 8.83 1.76
N ARG A 87 13.13 9.14 0.87
CA ARG A 87 14.18 8.21 0.44
C ARG A 87 15.09 7.76 1.59
N LEU A 88 15.28 8.59 2.62
CA LEU A 88 16.06 8.24 3.81
C LEU A 88 15.18 7.60 4.90
N ALA A 89 14.02 8.18 5.18
CA ALA A 89 13.15 7.78 6.27
C ALA A 89 12.50 6.41 6.06
N LEU A 90 12.04 6.09 4.84
CA LEU A 90 11.37 4.82 4.55
C LEU A 90 12.30 3.61 4.76
N PRO A 91 13.50 3.54 4.16
CA PRO A 91 14.42 2.44 4.40
C PRO A 91 14.81 2.30 5.87
N LEU A 92 15.06 3.42 6.57
CA LEU A 92 15.38 3.41 7.99
C LEU A 92 14.23 2.84 8.84
N ALA A 93 12.99 3.23 8.55
CA ALA A 93 11.81 2.68 9.22
C ALA A 93 11.66 1.18 8.97
N TYR A 94 11.88 0.71 7.74
CA TYR A 94 11.86 -0.72 7.43
C TYR A 94 12.96 -1.50 8.15
N VAL A 95 14.19 -0.99 8.17
CA VAL A 95 15.31 -1.60 8.90
C VAL A 95 15.05 -1.64 10.41
N ALA A 96 14.41 -0.62 10.97
CA ALA A 96 14.03 -0.61 12.38
C ALA A 96 12.90 -1.59 12.69
N LEU A 97 11.93 -1.76 11.78
CA LEU A 97 10.75 -2.60 11.98
C LEU A 97 10.99 -4.09 11.70
N LEU A 98 11.78 -4.41 10.67
CA LEU A 98 12.12 -5.80 10.28
C LEU A 98 12.60 -6.69 11.44
N PRO A 99 13.51 -6.26 12.32
CA PRO A 99 13.99 -7.09 13.41
C PRO A 99 12.98 -7.21 14.55
N VAL A 100 11.95 -6.37 14.63
CA VAL A 100 10.96 -6.43 15.70
C VAL A 100 10.23 -7.78 15.70
N ALA A 101 9.80 -8.27 14.54
CA ALA A 101 9.07 -9.53 14.46
C ALA A 101 9.94 -10.75 14.86
N PRO A 102 11.17 -10.95 14.33
CA PRO A 102 12.08 -12.02 14.78
C PRO A 102 12.49 -11.91 16.25
N LEU A 103 12.68 -10.70 16.77
CA LEU A 103 13.03 -10.52 18.18
C LEU A 103 11.85 -10.92 19.09
N PHE A 104 10.64 -10.50 18.75
CA PHE A 104 9.44 -10.89 19.50
C PHE A 104 9.18 -12.39 19.45
N THR A 105 9.26 -13.01 18.27
CA THR A 105 9.07 -14.46 18.13
C THR A 105 10.21 -15.25 18.76
N GLY A 106 11.44 -14.78 18.65
CA GLY A 106 12.61 -15.38 19.28
C GLY A 106 12.50 -15.41 20.80
N VAL A 107 12.03 -14.31 21.41
CA VAL A 107 11.79 -14.24 22.86
C VAL A 107 10.61 -15.12 23.28
N SER A 108 9.49 -15.11 22.54
CA SER A 108 8.30 -15.89 22.91
C SER A 108 8.48 -17.40 22.73
N TYR A 109 9.32 -17.83 21.78
CA TYR A 109 9.57 -19.24 21.47
C TYR A 109 10.99 -19.69 21.82
N ALA A 110 11.69 -18.96 22.68
CA ALA A 110 13.09 -19.22 23.04
C ALA A 110 13.33 -20.68 23.47
N ALA A 111 12.43 -21.23 24.30
CA ALA A 111 12.52 -22.62 24.76
C ALA A 111 12.36 -23.64 23.61
N THR A 112 11.46 -23.36 22.65
CA THR A 112 11.26 -24.21 21.47
C THR A 112 12.49 -24.15 20.56
N ILE A 113 13.00 -22.95 20.26
CA ILE A 113 14.20 -22.76 19.44
C ILE A 113 15.40 -23.48 20.07
N MET A 114 15.61 -23.31 21.39
CA MET A 114 16.70 -23.97 22.10
C MET A 114 16.62 -25.50 22.04
N ARG A 115 15.41 -26.08 22.16
CA ARG A 115 15.20 -27.52 22.04
C ARG A 115 15.57 -28.06 20.66
N TRP A 116 15.12 -27.39 19.59
CA TRP A 116 15.44 -27.82 18.22
C TRP A 116 16.92 -27.69 17.91
N THR A 117 17.56 -26.59 18.35
CA THR A 117 19.00 -26.40 18.19
C THR A 117 19.82 -27.46 18.94
N ALA A 118 19.42 -27.81 20.17
CA ALA A 118 20.07 -28.87 20.94
C ALA A 118 19.95 -30.24 20.25
N SER A 119 18.76 -30.59 19.74
CA SER A 119 18.55 -31.81 18.97
C SER A 119 19.40 -31.87 17.69
N LEU A 120 19.50 -30.75 16.96
CA LEU A 120 20.34 -30.64 15.76
C LEU A 120 21.84 -30.82 16.08
N MET A 121 22.33 -30.18 17.14
CA MET A 121 23.72 -30.33 17.58
C MET A 121 24.04 -31.77 18.00
N LEU A 122 23.12 -32.42 18.72
CA LEU A 122 23.28 -33.82 19.10
C LEU A 122 23.33 -34.74 17.89
N ALA A 123 22.41 -34.55 16.92
CA ALA A 123 22.41 -35.32 15.69
C ALA A 123 23.72 -35.13 14.89
N ALA A 124 24.19 -33.88 14.77
CA ALA A 124 25.45 -33.58 14.10
C ALA A 124 26.66 -34.24 14.79
N ALA A 125 26.70 -34.23 16.12
CA ALA A 125 27.76 -34.88 16.89
C ALA A 125 27.77 -36.40 16.67
N VAL A 126 26.60 -37.04 16.67
CA VAL A 126 26.46 -38.48 16.38
C VAL A 126 26.95 -38.80 14.97
N THR A 127 26.52 -38.03 13.97
CA THR A 127 26.96 -38.21 12.58
C THR A 127 28.47 -38.03 12.43
N ALA A 128 29.04 -36.98 13.02
CA ALA A 128 30.49 -36.75 13.00
C ALA A 128 31.26 -37.90 13.68
N THR A 129 30.76 -38.40 14.81
CA THR A 129 31.34 -39.55 15.50
C THR A 129 31.32 -40.80 14.63
N MET A 130 30.22 -41.07 13.95
CA MET A 130 30.09 -42.23 13.07
C MET A 130 31.08 -42.14 11.89
N PHE A 131 31.21 -40.96 11.26
CA PHE A 131 32.21 -40.74 10.22
C PHE A 131 33.65 -40.94 10.71
N LEU A 132 33.96 -40.44 11.92
CA LEU A 132 35.28 -40.63 12.52
C LEU A 132 35.59 -42.12 12.74
N LEU A 133 34.64 -42.90 13.26
CA LEU A 133 34.81 -44.33 13.48
C LEU A 133 35.01 -45.09 12.15
N LEU A 134 34.26 -44.73 11.11
CA LEU A 134 34.46 -45.30 9.77
C LEU A 134 35.86 -44.98 9.23
N GLN A 135 36.34 -43.75 9.39
CA GLN A 135 37.69 -43.37 8.98
C GLN A 135 38.77 -44.14 9.74
N LEU A 136 38.62 -44.28 11.07
CA LEU A 136 39.55 -45.06 11.87
C LEU A 136 39.56 -46.53 11.43
N SER A 137 38.40 -47.13 11.17
CA SER A 137 38.31 -48.51 10.70
C SER A 137 39.04 -48.75 9.37
N ILE A 138 39.03 -47.77 8.45
CA ILE A 138 39.75 -47.87 7.18
C ILE A 138 41.26 -47.78 7.41
N VAL A 139 41.71 -46.95 8.34
CA VAL A 139 43.14 -46.74 8.63
C VAL A 139 43.75 -47.94 9.37
N PHE A 140 42.97 -48.62 10.21
CA PHE A 140 43.42 -49.76 11.02
C PHE A 140 43.11 -51.15 10.41
N SER A 141 42.45 -51.21 9.25
CA SER A 141 42.24 -52.45 8.47
C SER A 141 43.33 -52.64 7.42
#